data_AF-A0A8D3CCK9-F1
#
_entry.id   AF-A0A8D3CCK9-F1
#
_cell.length_a   1.000
_cell.length_b   1.000
_cell.length_c   1.000
_cell.angle_alpha   90.00
_cell.angle_beta   90.00
_cell.angle_gamma   90.00
#
_symmetry.space_group_name_H-M   'P 1'
#
loop_
_entity.id
_entity.type
_entity.pdbx_description
1 polymer ?
#
loop_
_entity_poly.entity_id
_entity_poly.type
_entity_poly.pdbx_seq_one_letter_code
_entity_poly.pdbx_strand_id
1 'polypeptide(L)'
;MADVLSVLRQYNIQKKEIVAKGDEVIFGEFSWPKNVKTNYIIWGTGKEGQPKEYYTLDSILFLLNNVHLPHPSYVRRAATENIPVVRRPDRKGLLSYLNGDSSTSTSIDRSAPIEIGLQRPTQVKRAADEVSSEAKKPRVEDEERVRLDKERLAARLEGHKEGIVQTDQIRFVYSVTLVQVHM
;
A
#
# COMPACT_ATOMS: atom_id res chain seq x y z
N MET A 1 -8.30 2.97 -8.56
CA MET A 1 -7.11 2.25 -8.07
C MET A 1 -7.25 0.81 -8.51
N ALA A 2 -6.25 0.26 -9.22
CA ALA A 2 -6.31 -1.12 -9.72
C ALA A 2 -5.49 -2.02 -8.78
N ASP A 3 -6.05 -3.17 -8.42
CA ASP A 3 -5.34 -4.22 -7.69
C ASP A 3 -4.32 -4.94 -8.59
N VAL A 4 -3.31 -5.56 -7.97
CA VAL A 4 -2.22 -6.26 -8.68
C VAL A 4 -2.71 -7.39 -9.59
N LEU A 5 -3.81 -8.06 -9.24
CA LEU A 5 -4.39 -9.13 -10.06
C LEU A 5 -5.05 -8.57 -11.32
N SER A 6 -5.80 -7.46 -11.19
CA SER A 6 -6.36 -6.74 -12.34
C SER A 6 -5.28 -6.22 -13.27
N VAL A 7 -4.16 -5.71 -12.74
CA VAL A 7 -2.99 -5.29 -13.54
C VAL A 7 -2.39 -6.49 -14.27
N LEU A 8 -2.15 -7.60 -13.57
CA LEU A 8 -1.63 -8.83 -14.18
C LEU A 8 -2.53 -9.33 -15.33
N ARG A 9 -3.85 -9.35 -15.12
CA ARG A 9 -4.83 -9.70 -16.16
C ARG A 9 -4.71 -8.78 -17.36
N GLN A 10 -4.66 -7.48 -17.16
CA GLN A 10 -4.56 -6.50 -18.25
C GLN A 10 -3.27 -6.74 -19.07
N TYR A 11 -2.15 -6.97 -18.41
CA TYR A 11 -0.88 -7.25 -19.08
C TYR A 11 -0.91 -8.57 -19.85
N ASN A 12 -1.50 -9.62 -19.28
CA ASN A 12 -1.63 -10.92 -19.96
C ASN A 12 -2.55 -10.85 -21.19
N ILE A 13 -3.65 -10.10 -21.13
CA ILE A 13 -4.57 -9.89 -22.27
C ILE A 13 -3.90 -9.05 -23.36
N GLN A 14 -3.23 -7.97 -22.98
CA GLN A 14 -2.53 -7.08 -23.90
C GLN A 14 -1.20 -7.65 -24.41
N LYS A 15 -0.80 -8.84 -23.93
CA LYS A 15 0.49 -9.48 -24.23
C LYS A 15 1.67 -8.52 -24.02
N LYS A 16 1.58 -7.72 -22.96
CA LYS A 16 2.66 -6.83 -22.51
C LYS A 16 3.72 -7.62 -21.77
N GLU A 17 4.92 -7.08 -21.77
CA GLU A 17 6.04 -7.65 -21.03
C GLU A 17 5.82 -7.52 -19.51
N ILE A 18 6.10 -8.62 -18.80
CA ILE A 18 6.10 -8.69 -17.34
C ILE A 18 7.49 -9.16 -16.95
N VAL A 19 8.24 -8.31 -16.23
CA VAL A 19 9.64 -8.59 -15.87
C VAL A 19 9.71 -8.98 -14.41
N ALA A 20 10.10 -10.22 -14.11
CA ALA A 20 10.39 -10.67 -12.75
C ALA A 20 11.89 -10.48 -12.47
N LYS A 21 12.25 -9.58 -11.54
CA LYS A 21 13.64 -9.27 -11.17
C LYS A 21 13.83 -9.46 -9.67
N GLY A 22 14.62 -10.48 -9.29
CA GLY A 22 14.81 -10.83 -7.88
C GLY A 22 13.46 -11.16 -7.22
N ASP A 23 13.12 -10.42 -6.16
CA ASP A 23 11.87 -10.56 -5.41
C ASP A 23 10.75 -9.61 -5.85
N GLU A 24 10.96 -8.85 -6.93
CA GLU A 24 9.98 -7.91 -7.46
C GLU A 24 9.49 -8.34 -8.85
N VAL A 25 8.22 -8.04 -9.14
CA VAL A 25 7.58 -8.19 -10.44
C VAL A 25 7.23 -6.81 -10.95
N ILE A 26 7.73 -6.48 -12.15
CA ILE A 26 7.63 -5.18 -12.77
C ILE A 26 6.62 -5.26 -13.92
N PHE A 27 5.63 -4.37 -13.86
CA PHE A 27 4.61 -4.12 -14.87
C PHE A 27 4.80 -2.69 -15.37
N GLY A 28 5.67 -2.51 -16.36
CA GLY A 28 6.03 -1.20 -16.89
C GLY A 28 6.63 -0.30 -15.80
N GLU A 29 5.89 0.73 -15.41
CA GLU A 29 6.33 1.74 -14.43
C GLU A 29 6.05 1.34 -12.97
N PHE A 30 5.36 0.23 -12.75
CA PHE A 30 4.96 -0.22 -11.42
C PHE A 30 5.66 -1.53 -11.07
N SER A 31 6.12 -1.65 -9.82
CA SER A 31 6.59 -2.91 -9.28
C SER A 31 5.84 -3.31 -8.02
N TRP A 32 5.68 -4.63 -7.84
CA TRP A 32 5.17 -5.26 -6.63
C TRP A 32 6.10 -6.39 -6.20
N PRO A 33 6.23 -6.68 -4.90
CA PRO A 33 6.97 -7.84 -4.46
C PRO A 33 6.23 -9.12 -4.82
N LYS A 34 6.97 -10.20 -5.11
CA LYS A 34 6.43 -11.53 -5.46
C LYS A 34 5.50 -12.10 -4.38
N ASN A 35 5.80 -11.83 -3.12
CA ASN A 35 5.03 -12.32 -1.97
C ASN A 35 3.72 -11.55 -1.72
N VAL A 36 3.43 -10.49 -2.48
CA VAL A 36 2.21 -9.69 -2.31
C VAL A 36 0.98 -10.59 -2.44
N LYS A 37 0.05 -10.48 -1.50
CA LYS A 37 -1.22 -11.20 -1.58
C LYS A 37 -2.12 -10.51 -2.58
N THR A 38 -2.73 -11.31 -3.45
CA THR A 38 -3.75 -10.84 -4.39
C THR A 38 -5.13 -10.82 -3.72
N ASN A 39 -6.16 -10.49 -4.49
CA ASN A 39 -7.56 -10.59 -4.09
C ASN A 39 -8.22 -11.92 -4.51
N TYR A 40 -7.45 -12.92 -4.97
CA TYR A 40 -7.98 -14.23 -5.35
C TYR A 40 -7.94 -15.20 -4.17
N ILE A 41 -9.12 -15.62 -3.68
CA ILE A 41 -9.29 -16.52 -2.54
C ILE A 41 -8.81 -17.93 -2.92
N ILE A 42 -8.06 -18.56 -2.01
CA ILE A 42 -7.66 -19.96 -2.11
C ILE A 42 -8.88 -20.85 -1.86
N TRP A 43 -9.20 -21.75 -2.80
CA TRP A 43 -10.31 -22.69 -2.65
C TRP A 43 -10.26 -23.43 -1.32
N GLY A 44 -11.39 -23.50 -0.63
CA GLY A 44 -11.51 -24.23 0.65
C GLY A 44 -11.09 -23.43 1.88
N THR A 45 -10.65 -22.18 1.73
CA THR A 45 -10.44 -21.25 2.85
C THR A 45 -11.68 -20.40 3.11
N GLY A 46 -11.74 -19.66 4.22
CA GLY A 46 -12.91 -18.82 4.56
C GLY A 46 -14.16 -19.61 4.96
N LYS A 47 -14.02 -20.89 5.30
CA LYS A 47 -15.11 -21.78 5.75
C LYS A 47 -15.02 -22.01 7.26
N GLU A 48 -16.15 -22.32 7.90
CA GLU A 48 -16.21 -22.70 9.33
C GLU A 48 -15.53 -21.68 10.27
N GLY A 49 -15.62 -20.39 9.95
CA GLY A 49 -15.01 -19.33 10.76
C GLY A 49 -13.50 -19.16 10.58
N GLN A 50 -12.85 -19.97 9.73
CA GLN A 50 -11.44 -19.76 9.36
C GLN A 50 -11.28 -18.49 8.50
N PRO A 51 -10.15 -17.78 8.62
CA PRO A 51 -9.87 -16.63 7.78
C PRO A 51 -9.79 -17.03 6.30
N LYS A 52 -10.14 -16.10 5.42
CA LYS A 52 -9.87 -16.24 3.99
C LYS A 52 -8.37 -16.11 3.75
N GLU A 53 -7.82 -16.99 2.92
CA GLU A 53 -6.46 -16.86 2.42
C GLU A 53 -6.48 -16.51 0.94
N TYR A 54 -5.43 -15.82 0.50
CA TYR A 54 -5.31 -15.33 -0.86
C TYR A 54 -4.01 -15.81 -1.48
N TYR A 55 -4.04 -16.11 -2.78
CA TYR A 55 -2.83 -16.46 -3.51
C TYR A 55 -1.89 -15.25 -3.61
N THR A 56 -0.59 -15.54 -3.59
CA THR A 56 0.45 -14.53 -3.85
C THR A 56 0.60 -14.28 -5.34
N LEU A 57 1.17 -13.13 -5.70
CA LEU A 57 1.48 -12.81 -7.09
C LEU A 57 2.39 -13.87 -7.73
N ASP A 58 3.41 -14.33 -6.98
CA ASP A 58 4.36 -15.33 -7.46
C ASP A 58 3.69 -16.66 -7.83
N SER A 59 2.78 -17.15 -6.98
CA SER A 59 2.02 -18.38 -7.25
C SER A 59 1.22 -18.31 -8.55
N ILE A 60 0.57 -17.17 -8.80
CA ILE A 60 -0.26 -16.96 -9.98
C ILE A 60 0.62 -16.79 -11.23
N LEU A 61 1.69 -16.03 -11.14
CA LEU A 61 2.64 -15.83 -12.23
C LEU A 61 3.33 -17.15 -12.62
N PHE A 62 3.73 -17.94 -11.64
CA PHE A 62 4.32 -19.25 -11.84
C PHE A 62 3.37 -20.22 -12.54
N LEU A 63 2.07 -20.19 -12.20
CA LEU A 63 1.05 -20.93 -12.92
C LEU A 63 0.94 -20.48 -14.38
N LEU A 64 0.93 -19.17 -14.63
CA LEU A 64 0.78 -18.59 -15.97
C LEU A 64 1.95 -18.99 -16.89
N ASN A 65 3.18 -19.01 -16.38
CA ASN A 65 4.36 -19.42 -17.13
C ASN A 65 4.39 -20.93 -17.42
N ASN A 66 3.72 -21.74 -16.58
CA ASN A 66 3.73 -23.20 -16.64
C ASN A 66 2.35 -23.80 -17.00
N VAL A 67 1.49 -23.06 -17.71
CA VAL A 67 0.13 -23.52 -18.07
C VAL A 67 0.11 -24.78 -18.93
N HIS A 68 1.15 -24.96 -19.76
CA HIS A 68 1.34 -26.09 -20.66
C HIS A 68 1.64 -27.40 -19.91
N LEU A 69 2.12 -27.32 -18.66
CA LEU A 69 2.41 -28.50 -17.86
C LEU A 69 1.12 -29.08 -17.26
N PRO A 70 0.96 -30.42 -17.27
CA PRO A 70 -0.13 -31.06 -16.52
C PRO A 70 0.03 -30.76 -15.03
N HIS A 71 -1.09 -30.69 -14.31
CA HIS A 71 -1.11 -30.24 -12.91
C HIS A 71 -0.10 -30.96 -11.99
N PRO A 72 0.08 -32.30 -12.06
CA PRO A 72 1.08 -32.98 -11.24
C PRO A 72 2.54 -32.58 -11.53
N SER A 73 2.87 -32.24 -12.78
CA SER A 73 4.21 -31.76 -13.14
C SER A 73 4.42 -30.31 -12.71
N TYR A 74 3.38 -29.49 -12.82
CA TYR A 74 3.37 -28.12 -12.28
C TYR A 74 3.61 -28.11 -10.77
N VAL A 75 2.92 -28.98 -10.01
CA VAL A 75 3.08 -29.11 -8.54
C VAL A 75 4.53 -29.44 -8.17
N ARG A 76 5.14 -30.40 -8.88
CA ARG A 76 6.55 -30.78 -8.65
C ARG A 76 7.49 -29.62 -8.93
N ARG A 77 7.27 -28.88 -10.02
CA ARG A 77 8.10 -27.72 -10.38
C ARG A 77 7.97 -26.58 -9.36
N ALA A 78 6.74 -26.29 -8.93
CA ALA A 78 6.48 -25.30 -7.89
C ALA A 78 7.20 -25.63 -6.58
N ALA A 79 7.19 -26.92 -6.19
CA ALA A 79 7.90 -27.38 -4.99
C ALA A 79 9.42 -27.18 -5.10
N THR A 80 10.01 -27.40 -6.28
CA THR A 80 11.45 -27.13 -6.52
C THR A 80 11.78 -25.64 -6.38
N GLU A 81 10.88 -24.76 -6.80
CA GLU A 81 11.06 -23.30 -6.69
C GLU A 81 10.58 -22.73 -5.34
N ASN A 82 10.10 -23.58 -4.42
CA ASN A 82 9.50 -23.19 -3.13
C ASN A 82 8.31 -22.22 -3.28
N ILE A 83 7.54 -22.35 -4.36
CA ILE A 83 6.39 -21.50 -4.65
C ILE A 83 5.11 -22.21 -4.21
N PRO A 84 4.20 -21.53 -3.47
CA PRO A 84 2.90 -22.10 -3.13
C PRO A 84 2.08 -22.44 -4.37
N VAL A 85 1.51 -23.64 -4.40
CA VAL A 85 0.82 -24.19 -5.57
C VAL A 85 -0.62 -23.67 -5.65
N VAL A 86 -1.05 -23.23 -6.84
CA VAL A 86 -2.48 -22.96 -7.10
C VAL A 86 -3.27 -24.27 -7.09
N ARG A 87 -4.29 -24.36 -6.24
CA ARG A 87 -5.09 -25.58 -6.07
C ARG A 87 -5.80 -25.96 -7.38
N ARG A 88 -5.94 -27.27 -7.60
CA ARG A 88 -6.54 -27.82 -8.83
C ARG A 88 -7.94 -27.26 -9.16
N PRO A 89 -8.87 -27.09 -8.19
CA PRO A 89 -10.18 -26.51 -8.47
C PRO A 89 -10.13 -25.07 -8.98
N ASP A 90 -9.20 -24.26 -8.47
CA ASP A 90 -9.06 -22.85 -8.86
C ASP A 90 -8.41 -22.67 -10.22
N ARG A 91 -7.56 -23.63 -10.64
CA ARG A 91 -6.73 -23.50 -11.85
C ARG A 91 -7.53 -23.08 -13.09
N LYS A 92 -8.68 -23.71 -13.36
CA LYS A 92 -9.48 -23.39 -14.55
C LYS A 92 -10.10 -21.99 -14.46
N GLY A 93 -10.69 -21.65 -13.31
CA GLY A 93 -11.35 -20.36 -13.10
C GLY A 93 -10.37 -19.19 -13.12
N LEU A 94 -9.21 -19.37 -12.47
CA LEU A 94 -8.14 -18.37 -12.45
C LEU A 94 -7.59 -18.10 -13.85
N LEU A 95 -7.30 -19.15 -14.64
CA LEU A 95 -6.80 -18.97 -16.00
C LEU A 95 -7.82 -18.32 -16.93
N SER A 96 -9.11 -18.71 -16.83
CA SER A 96 -10.19 -18.08 -17.60
C SER A 96 -10.32 -16.58 -17.29
N TYR A 97 -10.16 -16.19 -16.02
CA TYR A 97 -10.13 -14.78 -15.63
C TYR A 97 -8.91 -14.04 -16.20
N LEU A 98 -7.71 -14.61 -16.05
CA LEU A 98 -6.45 -13.99 -16.52
C LEU A 98 -6.37 -13.87 -18.04
N ASN A 99 -6.94 -14.80 -18.79
CA ASN A 99 -6.98 -14.75 -20.26
C ASN A 99 -8.04 -13.80 -20.80
N GLY A 100 -8.96 -13.36 -19.93
CA GLY A 100 -10.05 -12.46 -20.30
C GLY A 100 -11.32 -13.15 -20.78
N ASP A 101 -11.37 -14.49 -20.79
CA ASP A 101 -12.57 -15.27 -21.11
C ASP A 101 -13.70 -14.98 -20.12
N SER A 102 -13.35 -14.73 -18.86
CA SER A 102 -14.27 -14.30 -17.81
C SER A 102 -13.93 -12.89 -17.32
N SER A 103 -14.93 -12.03 -17.18
CA SER A 103 -14.79 -10.68 -16.62
C SER A 103 -14.71 -10.66 -15.09
N THR A 104 -15.24 -11.70 -14.44
CA THR A 104 -15.25 -11.85 -12.98
C THR A 104 -15.06 -13.32 -12.59
N SER A 105 -14.70 -13.57 -11.33
CA SER A 105 -14.64 -14.91 -10.74
C SER A 105 -15.23 -14.85 -9.34
N THR A 106 -15.95 -15.89 -8.92
CA THR A 106 -16.56 -15.99 -7.58
C THR A 106 -15.52 -15.98 -6.46
N SER A 107 -14.28 -16.37 -6.76
CA SER A 107 -13.16 -16.36 -5.83
C SER A 107 -12.49 -15.00 -5.69
N ILE A 108 -12.89 -13.96 -6.44
CA ILE A 108 -12.31 -12.62 -6.31
C ILE A 108 -13.03 -11.85 -5.23
N ASP A 109 -12.29 -11.49 -4.18
CA ASP A 109 -12.78 -10.69 -3.07
C ASP A 109 -12.37 -9.22 -3.23
N ARG A 110 -13.30 -8.38 -3.70
CA ARG A 110 -13.04 -6.94 -3.84
C ARG A 110 -12.90 -6.20 -2.51
N SER A 111 -13.29 -6.84 -1.40
CA SER A 111 -13.14 -6.29 -0.05
C SER A 111 -11.83 -6.70 0.62
N ALA A 112 -11.03 -7.56 -0.03
CA ALA A 112 -9.71 -7.93 0.47
C ALA A 112 -8.89 -6.66 0.71
N PRO A 113 -8.13 -6.56 1.82
CA PRO A 113 -7.21 -5.47 2.05
C PRO A 113 -6.21 -5.41 0.89
N ILE A 114 -6.42 -4.46 -0.03
CA ILE A 114 -5.53 -4.30 -1.18
C ILE A 114 -4.28 -3.60 -0.62
N GLU A 115 -3.13 -4.25 -0.69
CA GLU A 115 -1.82 -3.69 -0.32
C GLU A 115 -1.36 -2.66 -1.37
N ILE A 116 -2.20 -1.63 -1.58
CA ILE A 116 -1.99 -0.51 -2.51
C ILE A 116 -0.65 0.20 -2.21
N GLY A 117 -0.18 0.15 -0.96
CA GLY A 117 1.06 0.79 -0.51
C GLY A 117 2.37 0.14 -0.99
N LEU A 118 2.32 -1.01 -1.69
CA LEU A 118 3.53 -1.67 -2.22
C LEU A 118 3.86 -1.30 -3.67
N GLN A 119 3.03 -0.49 -4.32
CA GLN A 119 3.29 -0.01 -5.68
C GLN A 119 4.48 0.96 -5.65
N ARG A 120 5.68 0.44 -5.92
CA ARG A 120 6.88 1.26 -6.03
C ARG A 120 6.98 1.77 -7.48
N PRO A 121 7.22 3.07 -7.69
CA PRO A 121 7.57 3.56 -9.02
C PRO A 121 8.92 2.96 -9.42
N THR A 122 8.96 2.26 -10.55
CA THR A 122 10.18 1.67 -11.07
C THR A 122 11.15 2.80 -11.42
N GLN A 123 12.20 3.02 -10.62
CA GLN A 123 13.30 3.92 -10.97
C GLN A 123 14.16 3.29 -12.07
N VAL A 124 13.64 3.25 -13.30
CA VAL A 124 14.45 2.93 -14.47
C VAL A 124 15.33 4.15 -14.72
N LYS A 125 16.53 4.16 -14.13
CA LYS A 125 17.61 5.04 -14.56
C LYS A 125 17.87 4.74 -16.04
N ARG A 126 17.38 5.61 -16.93
CA ARG A 126 17.90 5.70 -18.30
C ARG A 126 19.36 6.12 -18.18
N ALA A 127 20.26 5.16 -18.34
CA ALA A 127 21.67 5.43 -18.51
C ALA A 127 21.89 5.92 -19.95
N ALA A 128 22.22 7.19 -20.10
CA ALA A 128 22.93 7.73 -21.24
C ALA A 128 23.67 9.00 -20.79
N ASP A 129 24.90 8.78 -20.36
CA ASP A 129 26.12 9.52 -20.73
C ASP A 129 27.03 9.78 -19.53
N GLU A 130 28.28 9.35 -19.67
CA GLU A 130 29.33 9.49 -18.68
C GLU A 130 29.80 10.94 -18.58
N VAL A 131 29.76 11.52 -17.37
CA VAL A 131 30.78 12.50 -16.98
C VAL A 131 31.17 12.24 -15.52
N SER A 132 32.38 11.74 -15.36
CA SER A 132 33.15 11.73 -14.13
C SER A 132 33.23 13.14 -13.52
N SER A 133 32.86 13.30 -12.25
CA SER A 133 33.62 14.13 -11.29
C SER A 133 33.06 14.06 -9.86
N GLU A 134 34.00 13.73 -8.97
CA GLU A 134 34.06 13.91 -7.53
C GLU A 134 33.31 15.12 -6.91
N ALA A 135 32.90 14.93 -5.64
CA ALA A 135 32.56 15.95 -4.62
C ALA A 135 31.08 16.43 -4.59
N LYS A 136 30.41 16.75 -3.47
CA LYS A 136 30.84 17.35 -2.18
C LYS A 136 29.85 17.02 -1.04
N LYS A 137 30.40 17.01 0.18
CA LYS A 137 29.77 17.08 1.51
C LYS A 137 28.54 18.02 1.55
N PRO A 138 27.42 17.67 2.23
CA PRO A 138 26.41 18.66 2.57
C PRO A 138 26.98 19.60 3.64
N ARG A 139 27.06 20.86 3.24
CA ARG A 139 27.63 22.01 3.92
C ARG A 139 26.66 22.53 4.98
N VAL A 140 27.16 22.62 6.20
CA VAL A 140 26.61 23.32 7.36
C VAL A 140 26.34 24.80 6.99
N GLU A 141 25.09 25.23 6.90
CA GLU A 141 24.75 26.67 6.73
C GLU A 141 23.27 27.02 7.05
N ASP A 142 22.63 26.29 7.98
CA ASP A 142 21.21 26.49 8.32
C ASP A 142 20.92 27.08 9.73
N GLU A 143 21.92 27.33 10.56
CA GLU A 143 21.67 27.75 11.95
C GLU A 143 21.39 29.26 12.12
N GLU A 144 22.01 30.13 11.31
CA GLU A 144 21.81 31.58 11.43
C GLU A 144 20.45 32.05 10.86
N ARG A 145 19.98 31.41 9.79
CA ARG A 145 18.69 31.76 9.16
C ARG A 145 17.52 31.46 10.09
N VAL A 146 17.57 30.33 10.80
CA VAL A 146 16.57 29.94 11.80
C VAL A 146 16.56 30.90 13.00
N ARG A 147 17.74 31.42 13.41
CA ARG A 147 17.84 32.39 14.51
C ARG A 147 17.20 33.73 14.16
N LEU A 148 17.46 34.24 12.95
CA LEU A 148 16.93 35.52 12.49
C LEU A 148 15.40 35.51 12.37
N ASP A 149 14.81 34.41 11.88
CA ASP A 149 13.36 34.29 11.74
C ASP A 149 12.63 34.21 13.09
N LYS A 150 13.26 33.60 14.11
CA LYS A 150 12.69 33.52 15.45
C LYS A 150 12.64 34.89 16.14
N GLU A 151 13.65 35.73 15.93
CA GLU A 151 13.73 37.08 16.50
C GLU A 151 12.70 38.04 15.86
N ARG A 152 12.47 37.89 14.54
CA ARG A 152 11.47 38.68 13.79
C ARG A 152 10.03 38.44 14.25
N LEU A 153 9.73 37.23 14.73
CA LEU A 153 8.40 36.88 15.25
C LEU A 153 8.17 37.44 16.66
N ALA A 154 9.21 37.51 17.51
CA ALA A 154 9.09 38.03 18.87
C ALA A 154 8.83 39.54 18.91
N ALA A 155 9.45 40.32 18.01
CA ALA A 155 9.29 41.78 17.96
C ALA A 155 7.87 42.25 17.60
N ARG A 156 7.03 41.38 17.03
CA ARG A 156 5.62 41.69 16.73
C ARG A 156 4.68 41.56 17.94
N LEU A 157 5.11 40.95 19.04
CA LEU A 157 4.24 40.60 20.16
C LEU A 157 4.28 41.62 21.33
N GLU A 158 5.22 42.55 21.35
CA GLU A 158 5.40 43.48 22.50
C GLU A 158 4.66 44.83 22.35
N GLY A 159 4.10 45.13 21.18
CA GLY A 159 3.39 46.39 20.96
C GLY A 159 1.86 46.25 21.02
N HIS A 160 1.28 46.18 22.22
CA HIS A 160 -0.06 46.74 22.56
C HIS A 160 -0.42 46.46 24.04
N LYS A 161 0.12 47.29 24.94
CA LYS A 161 -0.63 47.85 26.09
C LYS A 161 -0.88 49.31 25.66
N GLU A 162 -2.06 49.92 25.76
CA GLU A 162 -2.86 50.21 26.95
C GLU A 162 -4.29 50.60 26.54
N GLY A 163 -5.27 50.40 27.43
CA GLY A 163 -6.65 50.81 27.22
C GLY A 163 -7.49 50.64 28.49
N ILE A 164 -7.33 51.59 29.40
CA ILE A 164 -8.04 51.80 30.68
C ILE A 164 -9.56 51.84 30.51
N VAL A 165 -10.32 51.06 31.30
CA VAL A 165 -11.63 51.40 31.95
C VAL A 165 -11.83 50.40 33.12
N GLN A 166 -11.49 50.72 34.37
CA GLN A 166 -12.29 51.35 35.43
C GLN A 166 -13.53 50.54 35.92
N THR A 167 -13.47 50.14 37.21
CA THR A 167 -14.56 49.98 38.22
C THR A 167 -15.71 49.00 37.89
N ASP A 168 -16.22 48.14 38.78
CA ASP A 168 -16.43 48.30 40.21
C ASP A 168 -16.80 46.94 40.86
N GLN A 169 -16.83 46.96 42.19
CA GLN A 169 -17.23 45.91 43.13
C GLN A 169 -18.52 45.12 42.74
N ILE A 170 -18.67 43.89 43.24
CA ILE A 170 -19.79 43.44 44.11
C ILE A 170 -19.75 41.90 44.38
N ARG A 171 -19.48 41.60 45.66
CA ARG A 171 -20.05 40.56 46.55
C ARG A 171 -20.19 39.10 46.09
N PHE A 172 -19.40 38.26 46.77
CA PHE A 172 -19.84 36.94 47.25
C PHE A 172 -21.15 37.08 48.04
N VAL A 173 -22.16 36.27 47.69
CA VAL A 173 -23.31 35.96 48.54
C VAL A 173 -23.64 34.48 48.39
N TYR A 174 -23.50 33.76 49.50
CA TYR A 174 -24.06 32.43 49.72
C TYR A 174 -25.59 32.55 49.86
N SER A 175 -26.35 31.66 49.21
CA SER A 175 -27.65 31.11 49.66
C SER A 175 -28.12 30.03 48.67
N VAL A 176 -28.11 28.74 49.01
CA VAL A 176 -29.21 27.95 49.62
C VAL A 176 -30.46 27.82 48.74
N THR A 177 -30.68 26.62 48.16
CA THR A 177 -31.95 25.84 48.07
C THR A 177 -31.67 24.57 47.24
N LEU A 178 -31.54 23.35 47.80
CA LEU A 178 -32.55 22.42 48.31
C LEU A 178 -33.59 22.01 47.25
N VAL A 179 -33.39 20.85 46.62
CA VAL A 179 -34.47 19.91 46.24
C VAL A 179 -33.94 18.48 46.37
N GLN A 180 -34.50 17.76 47.35
CA GLN A 180 -34.44 16.30 47.45
C GLN A 180 -35.05 15.66 46.20
N VAL A 181 -34.45 14.56 45.73
CA VAL A 181 -35.22 13.41 45.26
C VAL A 181 -34.62 12.19 45.94
N HIS A 182 -35.35 11.68 46.93
CA HIS A 182 -35.13 10.38 47.54
C HIS A 182 -36.36 9.56 47.14
N MET A 183 -36.16 8.52 46.33
CA MET A 183 -36.44 7.10 46.63
C MET A 183 -36.33 6.27 45.36
#